data_AF-A0A561WCF2-F1
#
_entry.id   AF-A0A561WCF2-F1
#
_cell.length_a   1.000
_cell.length_b   1.000
_cell.length_c   1.000
_cell.angle_alpha   90.00
_cell.angle_beta   90.00
_cell.angle_gamma   90.00
#
_symmetry.space_group_name_H-M   'P 1'
#
loop_
_entity.id
_entity.type
_entity.pdbx_description
1 polymer ?
#
loop_
_entity_poly.entity_id
_entity_poly.type
_entity_poly.pdbx_seq_one_letter_code
_entity_poly.pdbx_strand_id
1 'polypeptide(L)'
;MHVVRDDGEFPAGQESSGRRWLGRTRLVLVLCGAVVAVVAATAGVRWFVGEPDPAAGGKQSVGYGCPVFGLDPGPPQECGPPAALDPRRARVTEGQRTAVRDRAKAIRLAASHAGWCMTGSQPECARRPASHAPTQDDVDAARLWLSRTETSASTARLARPGDPGQVGALLYAARLDDVCVVGYLEQVPGGAGGEEIVGLLPDGTCLPD
;
A
#
# COMPACT_ATOMS: atom_id res chain seq x y z
N MET A 1 -31.33 -57.58 -49.33
CA MET A 1 -32.60 -56.89 -49.65
C MET A 1 -32.25 -55.63 -50.41
N HIS A 2 -32.59 -55.61 -51.70
CA HIS A 2 -32.65 -54.41 -52.55
C HIS A 2 -33.83 -53.54 -52.11
N VAL A 3 -33.64 -52.22 -52.03
CA VAL A 3 -34.59 -51.25 -52.60
C VAL A 3 -33.80 -50.09 -53.19
N VAL A 4 -34.01 -49.91 -54.49
CA VAL A 4 -33.57 -48.87 -55.42
C VAL A 4 -34.65 -47.79 -55.47
N ARG A 5 -34.27 -46.57 -55.87
CA ARG A 5 -35.07 -45.47 -56.51
C ARG A 5 -35.09 -44.17 -55.73
N ASP A 6 -35.11 -43.00 -56.36
CA ASP A 6 -34.84 -42.59 -57.74
C ASP A 6 -34.67 -41.06 -57.70
N ASP A 7 -34.16 -40.54 -58.79
CA ASP A 7 -33.80 -39.15 -59.06
C ASP A 7 -34.98 -38.17 -59.06
N GLY A 8 -34.68 -36.90 -58.76
CA GLY A 8 -35.57 -35.77 -58.88
C GLY A 8 -34.82 -34.47 -59.15
N GLU A 9 -34.59 -34.22 -60.43
CA GLU A 9 -33.86 -33.12 -61.05
C GLU A 9 -34.67 -31.79 -61.04
N PHE A 10 -34.02 -30.67 -60.62
CA PHE A 10 -34.11 -29.22 -60.99
C PHE A 10 -35.48 -28.53 -61.28
N PRO A 11 -35.67 -27.20 -61.00
CA PRO A 11 -34.78 -26.13 -61.49
C PRO A 11 -34.60 -24.82 -60.68
N ALA A 12 -33.55 -24.11 -61.13
CA ALA A 12 -33.25 -22.67 -61.22
C ALA A 12 -34.01 -21.63 -60.38
N GLY A 13 -33.24 -20.70 -59.78
CA GLY A 13 -33.79 -19.43 -59.31
C GLY A 13 -32.80 -18.51 -58.58
N GLN A 14 -32.12 -17.66 -59.35
CA GLN A 14 -31.78 -16.25 -59.07
C GLN A 14 -31.07 -15.78 -57.78
N GLU A 15 -30.02 -14.99 -58.02
CA GLU A 15 -29.63 -13.76 -57.32
C GLU A 15 -29.12 -13.85 -55.87
N SER A 16 -27.81 -13.69 -55.68
CA SER A 16 -27.32 -12.89 -54.55
C SER A 16 -25.96 -12.24 -54.84
N SER A 17 -25.96 -11.33 -55.81
CA SER A 17 -24.88 -10.33 -56.02
C SER A 17 -24.77 -9.30 -54.88
N GLY A 18 -25.49 -9.48 -53.75
CA GLY A 18 -25.57 -8.52 -52.65
C GLY A 18 -24.76 -8.84 -51.38
N ARG A 19 -24.21 -10.06 -51.21
CA ARG A 19 -23.60 -10.44 -49.91
C ARG A 19 -22.13 -10.06 -49.73
N ARG A 20 -21.41 -9.66 -50.78
CA ARG A 20 -19.99 -9.25 -50.65
C ARG A 20 -19.80 -7.82 -50.16
N TRP A 21 -20.85 -6.99 -50.14
CA TRP A 21 -20.73 -5.58 -49.77
C TRP A 21 -20.94 -5.32 -48.27
N LEU A 22 -21.77 -6.11 -47.59
CA LEU A 22 -22.05 -5.98 -46.15
C LEU A 22 -20.93 -6.50 -45.23
N GLY A 23 -20.05 -7.37 -45.74
CA GLY A 23 -18.90 -7.88 -44.97
C GLY A 23 -17.76 -6.86 -44.83
N ARG A 24 -17.53 -6.04 -45.85
CA ARG A 24 -16.43 -5.04 -45.85
C ARG A 24 -16.72 -3.84 -44.96
N THR A 25 -17.97 -3.37 -44.89
CA THR A 25 -18.35 -2.23 -44.06
C THR A 25 -18.32 -2.53 -42.56
N ARG A 26 -18.66 -3.75 -42.13
CA ARG A 26 -18.52 -4.16 -40.72
C ARG A 26 -17.06 -4.24 -40.25
N LEU A 27 -16.15 -4.68 -41.13
CA LEU A 27 -14.74 -4.81 -40.79
C LEU A 27 -14.05 -3.44 -40.66
N VAL A 28 -14.42 -2.47 -41.50
CA VAL A 28 -13.93 -1.09 -41.41
C VAL A 28 -14.39 -0.39 -40.13
N LEU A 29 -15.65 -0.60 -39.70
CA LEU A 29 -16.16 -0.01 -38.46
C LEU A 29 -15.48 -0.56 -37.20
N VAL A 30 -15.18 -1.87 -37.16
CA VAL A 30 -14.47 -2.49 -36.04
C VAL A 30 -13.02 -1.98 -35.96
N LEU A 31 -12.34 -1.83 -37.10
CA LEU A 31 -10.98 -1.28 -37.14
C LEU A 31 -10.94 0.19 -36.68
N CYS A 32 -11.87 1.03 -37.12
CA CYS A 32 -11.93 2.43 -36.66
C CYS A 32 -12.19 2.53 -35.15
N GLY A 33 -13.08 1.69 -34.59
CA GLY A 33 -13.35 1.67 -33.15
C GLY A 33 -12.12 1.31 -32.31
N ALA A 34 -11.34 0.31 -32.75
CA ALA A 34 -10.11 -0.09 -32.07
C ALA A 34 -9.04 1.00 -32.08
N VAL A 35 -8.87 1.72 -33.19
CA VAL A 35 -7.90 2.83 -33.29
C VAL A 35 -8.27 3.98 -32.36
N VAL A 36 -9.55 4.36 -32.27
CA VAL A 36 -10.00 5.44 -31.38
C VAL A 36 -9.76 5.08 -29.90
N ALA A 37 -9.99 3.82 -29.50
CA ALA A 37 -9.73 3.37 -28.14
C ALA A 37 -8.24 3.44 -27.76
N VAL A 38 -7.34 3.08 -28.69
CA VAL A 38 -5.88 3.14 -28.46
C VAL A 38 -5.37 4.58 -28.40
N VAL A 39 -5.90 5.48 -29.23
CA VAL A 39 -5.53 6.91 -29.20
C VAL A 39 -6.02 7.59 -27.91
N ALA A 40 -7.24 7.27 -27.45
CA ALA A 40 -7.76 7.79 -26.19
C ALA A 40 -6.93 7.30 -24.98
N ALA A 41 -6.51 6.03 -24.97
CA ALA A 41 -5.68 5.47 -23.91
C ALA A 41 -4.26 6.06 -23.86
N THR A 42 -3.71 6.52 -24.99
CA THR A 42 -2.36 7.10 -25.05
C THR A 42 -2.33 8.61 -24.84
N ALA A 43 -3.39 9.33 -25.22
CA ALA A 43 -3.52 10.77 -24.97
C ALA A 43 -3.85 11.11 -23.49
N GLY A 44 -4.53 10.21 -22.77
CA GLY A 44 -4.88 10.42 -21.36
C GLY A 44 -3.70 10.38 -20.39
N VAL A 45 -2.55 9.83 -20.79
CA VAL A 45 -1.37 9.66 -19.92
C VAL A 45 -0.54 10.94 -19.83
N ARG A 46 -0.68 11.87 -20.77
CA ARG A 46 0.22 13.04 -20.87
C ARG A 46 -0.21 14.27 -20.06
N TRP A 47 -1.41 14.29 -19.49
CA TRP A 47 -1.92 15.45 -18.76
C TRP A 47 -1.66 15.45 -17.25
N PHE A 48 -1.00 14.42 -16.71
CA PHE A 48 -0.76 14.28 -15.26
C PHE A 48 0.71 14.35 -14.82
N VAL A 49 1.64 14.57 -15.75
CA VAL A 49 3.05 14.75 -15.40
C VAL A 49 3.36 16.24 -15.38
N GLY A 50 3.18 16.85 -14.20
CA GLY A 50 3.68 18.20 -13.95
C GLY A 50 5.20 18.22 -14.07
N GLU A 51 5.71 19.15 -14.89
CA GLU A 51 7.13 19.41 -15.07
C GLU A 51 7.73 19.87 -13.73
N PRO A 52 8.75 19.19 -13.16
CA PRO A 52 9.39 19.65 -11.94
C PRO A 52 10.25 20.89 -12.23
N ASP A 53 9.88 22.02 -11.64
CA ASP A 53 10.59 23.30 -11.74
C ASP A 53 11.99 23.20 -11.09
N PRO A 54 13.09 23.28 -11.86
CA PRO A 54 14.45 23.12 -11.32
C PRO A 54 14.97 24.36 -10.58
N ALA A 55 14.18 25.44 -10.46
CA ALA A 55 14.63 26.72 -9.89
C ALA A 55 14.37 26.89 -8.38
N ALA A 56 13.70 25.96 -7.71
CA ALA A 56 13.44 26.03 -6.27
C ALA A 56 14.64 25.57 -5.41
N GLY A 57 15.80 26.20 -5.60
CA GLY A 57 17.02 26.00 -4.81
C GLY A 57 16.97 26.65 -3.42
N GLY A 58 15.85 26.54 -2.71
CA GLY A 58 15.75 26.90 -1.31
C GLY A 58 16.20 25.73 -0.45
N LYS A 59 17.22 25.91 0.39
CA LYS A 59 17.51 25.00 1.51
C LYS A 59 16.38 25.10 2.54
N GLN A 60 15.20 24.60 2.19
CA GLN A 60 14.18 24.26 3.17
C GLN A 60 14.69 22.99 3.85
N SER A 61 15.15 23.12 5.08
CA SER A 61 15.12 22.00 6.01
C SER A 61 13.67 21.53 6.04
N VAL A 62 13.37 20.46 5.29
CA VAL A 62 12.08 19.79 5.32
C VAL A 62 11.99 19.17 6.70
N GLY A 63 11.53 19.95 7.67
CA GLY A 63 11.00 19.38 8.90
C GLY A 63 9.83 18.52 8.45
N TYR A 64 9.97 17.20 8.61
CA TYR A 64 8.87 16.28 8.43
C TYR A 64 7.88 16.54 9.57
N GLY A 65 7.05 17.57 9.42
CA GLY A 65 5.95 17.79 10.33
C GLY A 65 5.08 16.54 10.29
N CYS A 66 4.77 15.95 11.44
CA CYS A 66 3.68 14.99 11.49
C CYS A 66 2.45 15.67 10.89
N PRO A 67 1.68 14.99 10.02
CA PRO A 67 0.38 15.51 9.66
C PRO A 67 -0.42 15.59 10.95
N VAL A 68 -0.54 16.79 11.51
CA VAL A 68 -1.34 17.06 12.70
C VAL A 68 -2.78 16.85 12.28
N PHE A 69 -3.26 15.61 12.38
CA PHE A 69 -4.68 15.29 12.27
C PHE A 69 -5.34 15.61 13.62
N GLY A 70 -5.30 16.88 14.01
CA GLY A 70 -5.84 17.35 15.28
C GLY A 70 -6.08 18.86 15.24
N LEU A 71 -7.25 19.30 15.67
CA LEU A 71 -7.68 20.70 15.76
C LEU A 71 -7.00 21.48 16.91
N ASP A 72 -5.97 20.92 17.54
CA ASP A 72 -5.35 21.51 18.72
C ASP A 72 -4.28 22.54 18.31
N PRO A 73 -4.41 23.82 18.69
CA PRO A 73 -3.48 24.90 18.32
C PRO A 73 -2.18 24.88 19.16
N GLY A 74 -1.73 23.69 19.57
CA GLY A 74 -0.47 23.52 20.28
C GLY A 74 0.74 23.88 19.42
N PRO A 75 1.92 24.11 20.03
CA PRO A 75 3.15 24.26 19.27
C PRO A 75 3.36 23.03 18.38
N PRO A 76 3.93 23.19 17.16
CA PRO A 76 4.17 22.08 16.26
C PRO A 76 5.01 21.03 17.00
N GLN A 77 4.44 19.83 17.15
CA GLN A 77 5.18 18.74 17.78
C GLN A 77 6.28 18.29 16.84
N GLU A 78 7.51 18.24 17.36
CA GLU A 78 8.66 17.76 16.62
C GLU A 78 8.50 16.27 16.36
N CYS A 79 8.57 15.89 15.10
CA CYS A 79 8.59 14.50 14.66
C CYS A 79 9.92 14.23 13.97
N GLY A 80 10.47 13.03 14.19
CA GLY A 80 11.59 12.57 13.39
C GLY A 80 11.16 12.26 11.95
N PRO A 81 12.13 12.19 11.02
CA PRO A 81 11.84 11.74 9.67
C PRO A 81 11.23 10.32 9.70
N PRO A 82 10.37 9.97 8.72
CA PRO A 82 9.94 8.59 8.51
C PRO A 82 11.14 7.62 8.52
N ALA A 83 10.96 6.44 9.09
CA ALA A 83 12.05 5.46 9.20
C ALA A 83 12.66 5.14 7.83
N ALA A 84 11.84 5.10 6.78
CA ALA A 84 12.25 4.85 5.41
C ALA A 84 13.24 5.90 4.84
N LEU A 85 13.32 7.08 5.44
CA LEU A 85 14.18 8.18 4.98
C LEU A 85 15.53 8.24 5.70
N ASP A 86 15.79 7.37 6.68
CA ASP A 86 17.12 7.29 7.29
C ASP A 86 18.14 6.76 6.27
N PRO A 87 19.12 7.59 5.83
CA PRO A 87 20.06 7.21 4.78
C PRO A 87 21.03 6.10 5.21
N ARG A 88 21.11 5.80 6.51
CA ARG A 88 21.96 4.73 7.04
C ARG A 88 21.35 3.34 6.84
N ARG A 89 20.05 3.26 6.55
CA ARG A 89 19.37 1.97 6.36
C ARG A 89 19.77 1.31 5.05
N ALA A 90 19.86 -0.02 5.09
CA ALA A 90 19.98 -0.81 3.88
C ALA A 90 18.79 -0.56 2.93
N ARG A 91 19.05 -0.56 1.61
CA ARG A 91 17.97 -0.45 0.62
C ARG A 91 17.13 -1.72 0.60
N VAL A 92 15.81 -1.58 0.64
CA VAL A 92 14.87 -2.68 0.47
C VAL A 92 14.39 -2.73 -0.97
N THR A 93 14.54 -3.88 -1.60
CA THR A 93 14.00 -4.16 -2.94
C THR A 93 12.50 -4.41 -2.90
N GLU A 94 11.81 -4.23 -4.02
CA GLU A 94 10.36 -4.54 -4.08
C GLU A 94 10.07 -6.03 -3.88
N GLY A 95 10.99 -6.91 -4.30
CA GLY A 95 10.91 -8.34 -4.03
C GLY A 95 10.92 -8.66 -2.53
N GLN A 96 11.83 -8.04 -1.77
CA GLN A 96 11.87 -8.17 -0.31
C GLN A 96 10.61 -7.61 0.35
N ARG A 97 10.13 -6.43 -0.07
CA ARG A 97 8.87 -5.87 0.45
C ARG A 97 7.69 -6.81 0.23
N THR A 98 7.58 -7.37 -0.96
CA THR A 98 6.49 -8.28 -1.32
C THR A 98 6.56 -9.57 -0.51
N ALA A 99 7.75 -10.18 -0.39
CA ALA A 99 7.96 -11.40 0.39
C ALA A 99 7.59 -11.24 1.87
N VAL A 100 7.83 -10.06 2.43
CA VAL A 100 7.59 -9.77 3.85
C VAL A 100 6.16 -9.28 4.12
N ARG A 101 5.44 -8.78 3.12
CA ARG A 101 4.10 -8.17 3.27
C ARG A 101 3.08 -9.11 3.92
N ASP A 102 3.11 -10.39 3.58
CA ASP A 102 2.22 -11.38 4.18
C ASP A 102 2.60 -11.72 5.62
N ARG A 103 3.90 -11.85 5.91
CA ARG A 103 4.42 -12.05 7.28
C ARG A 103 4.15 -10.84 8.17
N ALA A 104 4.20 -9.63 7.60
CA ALA A 104 3.85 -8.40 8.32
C ALA A 104 2.38 -8.38 8.79
N LYS A 105 1.46 -9.13 8.14
CA LYS A 105 0.08 -9.25 8.63
C LYS A 105 0.03 -9.86 10.04
N ALA A 106 0.94 -10.78 10.38
CA ALA A 106 1.02 -11.35 11.73
C ALA A 106 1.42 -10.31 12.77
N ILE A 107 2.27 -9.35 12.41
CA ILE A 107 2.63 -8.21 13.27
C ILE A 107 1.41 -7.31 13.50
N ARG A 108 0.64 -7.01 12.44
CA ARG A 108 -0.60 -6.22 12.58
C ARG A 108 -1.65 -6.92 13.43
N LEU A 109 -1.77 -8.24 13.28
CA LEU A 109 -2.68 -9.05 14.10
C LEU A 109 -2.22 -9.11 15.56
N ALA A 110 -0.92 -9.22 15.81
CA ALA A 110 -0.37 -9.12 17.17
C ALA A 110 -0.66 -7.75 17.79
N ALA A 111 -0.49 -6.67 17.01
CA ALA A 111 -0.85 -5.31 17.42
C ALA A 111 -2.35 -5.19 17.76
N SER A 112 -3.24 -5.75 16.96
CA SER A 112 -4.69 -5.71 17.23
C SER A 112 -5.09 -6.51 18.47
N HIS A 113 -4.43 -7.63 18.73
CA HIS A 113 -4.59 -8.38 19.97
C HIS A 113 -4.06 -7.64 21.20
N ALA A 114 -2.99 -6.88 21.07
CA ALA A 114 -2.51 -5.96 22.09
C ALA A 114 -3.44 -4.75 22.29
N GLY A 115 -4.45 -4.63 21.43
CA GLY A 115 -5.46 -3.61 21.49
C GLY A 115 -5.19 -2.41 20.62
N TRP A 116 -4.21 -2.46 19.73
CA TRP A 116 -3.90 -1.33 18.87
C TRP A 116 -4.47 -1.51 17.47
N CYS A 117 -5.02 -0.43 16.97
CA CYS A 117 -5.75 -0.43 15.72
C CYS A 117 -5.12 0.60 14.82
N MET A 118 -4.40 0.14 13.80
CA MET A 118 -3.78 1.06 12.83
C MET A 118 -4.84 1.80 11.99
N THR A 119 -6.03 1.23 11.86
CA THR A 119 -7.16 1.87 11.18
C THR A 119 -8.43 1.72 12.01
N GLY A 120 -9.20 2.81 12.13
CA GLY A 120 -10.52 2.77 12.78
C GLY A 120 -11.55 1.88 12.06
N SER A 121 -11.24 1.42 10.85
CA SER A 121 -12.06 0.52 10.05
C SER A 121 -11.92 -0.96 10.41
N GLN A 122 -10.96 -1.33 11.26
CA GLN A 122 -10.79 -2.73 11.67
C GLN A 122 -11.94 -3.15 12.60
N PRO A 123 -12.68 -4.24 12.30
CA PRO A 123 -13.85 -4.65 13.10
C PRO A 123 -13.48 -5.01 14.55
N GLU A 124 -12.24 -5.46 14.76
CA GLU A 124 -11.60 -5.75 16.04
C GLU A 124 -11.49 -4.50 16.96
N CYS A 125 -11.69 -3.32 16.37
CA CYS A 125 -11.50 -2.02 16.97
C CYS A 125 -12.83 -1.29 17.24
N ALA A 126 -13.94 -1.81 16.72
CA ALA A 126 -15.25 -1.16 16.82
C ALA A 126 -15.85 -1.13 18.24
N ARG A 127 -15.34 -1.95 19.17
CA ARG A 127 -15.84 -2.07 20.56
C ARG A 127 -14.77 -1.77 21.60
N ARG A 128 -13.93 -0.77 21.33
CA ARG A 128 -12.79 -0.44 22.18
C ARG A 128 -13.12 0.70 23.17
N PRO A 129 -12.42 0.76 24.32
CA PRO A 129 -12.50 1.93 25.20
C PRO A 129 -12.06 3.20 24.47
N ALA A 130 -12.31 4.36 25.09
CA ALA A 130 -11.85 5.63 24.56
C ALA A 130 -10.33 5.61 24.32
N SER A 131 -9.90 6.16 23.19
CA SER A 131 -8.49 6.31 22.85
C SER A 131 -7.78 7.21 23.88
N HIS A 132 -6.56 6.83 24.23
CA HIS A 132 -5.67 7.53 25.15
C HIS A 132 -4.27 7.63 24.55
N ALA A 133 -3.46 8.53 25.11
CA ALA A 133 -2.04 8.59 24.80
C ALA A 133 -1.36 7.27 25.23
N PRO A 134 -0.39 6.76 24.45
CA PRO A 134 0.35 5.57 24.81
C PRO A 134 1.05 5.68 26.18
N THR A 135 1.01 4.58 26.91
CA THR A 135 1.59 4.43 28.25
C THR A 135 2.65 3.33 28.27
N GLN A 136 3.34 3.16 29.40
CA GLN A 136 4.29 2.05 29.56
C GLN A 136 3.59 0.68 29.54
N ASP A 137 2.35 0.59 30.04
CA ASP A 137 1.57 -0.64 30.00
C ASP A 137 1.26 -1.06 28.55
N ASP A 138 1.00 -0.09 27.66
CA ASP A 138 0.82 -0.35 26.22
C ASP A 138 2.10 -0.87 25.57
N VAL A 139 3.25 -0.30 25.94
CA VAL A 139 4.57 -0.76 25.50
C VAL A 139 4.85 -2.19 25.96
N ASP A 140 4.49 -2.55 27.19
CA ASP A 140 4.74 -3.90 27.71
C ASP A 140 3.79 -4.93 27.12
N ALA A 141 2.52 -4.56 26.93
CA ALA A 141 1.60 -5.33 26.09
C ALA A 141 2.19 -5.51 24.69
N ALA A 142 2.90 -4.51 24.17
CA ALA A 142 3.47 -4.57 22.85
C ALA A 142 4.56 -5.58 22.68
N ARG A 143 5.52 -5.53 23.58
CA ARG A 143 6.61 -6.51 23.64
C ARG A 143 6.04 -7.92 23.78
N LEU A 144 5.05 -8.10 24.65
CA LEU A 144 4.42 -9.40 24.86
C LEU A 144 3.81 -9.95 23.57
N TRP A 145 3.00 -9.17 22.86
CA TRP A 145 2.33 -9.67 21.64
C TRP A 145 3.28 -9.81 20.46
N LEU A 146 4.24 -8.90 20.29
CA LEU A 146 5.26 -9.02 19.24
C LEU A 146 6.15 -10.25 19.45
N SER A 147 6.46 -10.62 20.70
CA SER A 147 7.22 -11.84 21.01
C SER A 147 6.54 -13.14 20.57
N ARG A 148 5.23 -13.11 20.28
CA ARG A 148 4.44 -14.26 19.80
C ARG A 148 4.42 -14.38 18.28
N THR A 149 5.07 -13.45 17.58
CA THR A 149 5.20 -13.49 16.12
C THR A 149 6.48 -14.22 15.73
N GLU A 150 6.56 -14.71 14.49
CA GLU A 150 7.76 -15.37 13.94
C GLU A 150 8.90 -14.37 13.59
N THR A 151 9.00 -13.29 14.36
CA THR A 151 10.05 -12.28 14.17
C THR A 151 11.34 -12.73 14.84
N SER A 152 12.47 -12.44 14.19
CA SER A 152 13.80 -12.77 14.73
C SER A 152 14.23 -11.84 15.87
N ALA A 153 13.70 -10.62 15.88
CA ALA A 153 13.85 -9.65 16.95
C ALA A 153 12.66 -8.69 16.92
N SER A 154 12.20 -8.24 18.08
CA SER A 154 11.19 -7.20 18.18
C SER A 154 11.50 -6.24 19.31
N THR A 155 11.07 -4.99 19.15
CA THR A 155 11.19 -3.95 20.17
C THR A 155 9.93 -3.10 20.13
N ALA A 156 9.56 -2.58 21.30
CA ALA A 156 8.54 -1.55 21.43
C ALA A 156 8.94 -0.61 22.56
N ARG A 157 8.66 0.67 22.38
CA ARG A 157 8.93 1.76 23.33
C ARG A 157 8.11 2.99 22.98
N LEU A 158 8.10 3.97 23.88
CA LEU A 158 7.64 5.31 23.53
C LEU A 158 8.66 5.98 22.60
N ALA A 159 8.15 6.69 21.59
CA ALA A 159 8.94 7.48 20.66
C ALA A 159 9.62 8.65 21.39
N ARG A 160 10.87 8.93 21.03
CA ARG A 160 11.74 9.96 21.56
C ARG A 160 11.99 11.01 20.46
N PRO A 161 12.60 12.16 20.79
CA PRO A 161 13.01 13.13 19.79
C PRO A 161 13.88 12.47 18.70
N GLY A 162 13.48 12.63 17.44
CA GLY A 162 14.17 12.05 16.28
C GLY A 162 13.65 10.69 15.81
N ASP A 163 12.74 10.06 16.56
CA ASP A 163 12.06 8.85 16.10
C ASP A 163 10.94 9.13 15.09
N PRO A 164 10.52 8.13 14.29
CA PRO A 164 9.32 8.22 13.48
C PRO A 164 8.08 8.44 14.37
N GLY A 165 7.26 9.44 14.03
CA GLY A 165 6.04 9.79 14.75
C GLY A 165 6.24 10.87 15.82
N GLN A 166 5.18 11.18 16.56
CA GLN A 166 5.19 12.16 17.66
C GLN A 166 5.92 11.60 18.88
N VAL A 167 6.63 12.45 19.63
CA VAL A 167 7.23 12.07 20.92
C VAL A 167 6.14 11.53 21.85
N GLY A 168 6.38 10.36 22.47
CA GLY A 168 5.40 9.67 23.30
C GLY A 168 4.46 8.74 22.54
N ALA A 169 4.49 8.71 21.21
CA ALA A 169 3.78 7.69 20.43
C ALA A 169 4.31 6.29 20.76
N LEU A 170 3.47 5.25 20.64
CA LEU A 170 3.92 3.87 20.74
C LEU A 170 4.66 3.53 19.45
N LEU A 171 5.98 3.38 19.54
CA LEU A 171 6.84 2.97 18.44
C LEU A 171 7.19 1.50 18.60
N TYR A 172 7.03 0.73 17.54
CA TYR A 172 7.43 -0.67 17.51
C TYR A 172 8.23 -1.00 16.26
N ALA A 173 9.09 -2.00 16.37
CA ALA A 173 9.74 -2.59 15.23
C ALA A 173 9.93 -4.09 15.39
N ALA A 174 9.89 -4.79 14.27
CA ALA A 174 10.04 -6.23 14.19
C ALA A 174 10.90 -6.60 12.98
N ARG A 175 11.91 -7.43 13.22
CA ARG A 175 12.85 -7.91 12.20
C ARG A 175 12.33 -9.20 11.56
N LEU A 176 12.15 -9.15 10.25
CA LEU A 176 11.81 -10.27 9.38
C LEU A 176 12.96 -10.43 8.37
N ASP A 177 13.85 -11.39 8.63
CA ASP A 177 15.06 -11.62 7.85
C ASP A 177 15.97 -10.37 7.81
N ASP A 178 16.23 -9.81 6.63
CA ASP A 178 17.06 -8.61 6.43
C ASP A 178 16.24 -7.31 6.28
N VAL A 179 14.95 -7.35 6.66
CA VAL A 179 14.09 -6.17 6.69
C VAL A 179 13.45 -5.98 8.06
N CYS A 180 12.99 -4.76 8.29
CA CYS A 180 12.24 -4.37 9.46
C CYS A 180 10.86 -3.89 9.05
N VAL A 181 9.87 -4.30 9.83
CA VAL A 181 8.58 -3.63 9.88
C VAL A 181 8.67 -2.65 11.04
N VAL A 182 8.56 -1.36 10.76
CA VAL A 182 8.57 -0.28 11.76
C VAL A 182 7.22 0.39 11.71
N GLY A 183 6.56 0.54 12.85
CA GLY A 183 5.30 1.25 12.91
C GLY A 183 5.17 2.07 14.17
N TYR A 184 4.26 3.03 14.14
CA TYR A 184 3.96 3.90 15.27
C TYR A 184 2.46 4.17 15.40
N LEU A 185 2.03 4.46 16.62
CA LEU A 185 0.65 4.76 16.98
C LEU A 185 0.63 5.96 17.92
N GLU A 186 -0.08 7.01 17.54
CA GLU A 186 -0.20 8.23 18.36
C GLU A 186 -1.23 8.08 19.48
N GLN A 187 -2.18 7.15 19.33
CA GLN A 187 -3.20 6.86 20.34
C GLN A 187 -3.50 5.35 20.38
N VAL A 188 -3.93 4.89 21.56
CA VAL A 188 -4.29 3.50 21.86
C VAL A 188 -5.62 3.48 22.62
N PRO A 189 -6.56 2.56 22.33
CA PRO A 189 -6.70 1.82 21.08
C PRO A 189 -7.12 2.75 19.94
N GLY A 190 -6.48 2.62 18.78
CA GLY A 190 -6.83 3.39 17.59
C GLY A 190 -6.32 4.82 17.60
N GLY A 191 -5.87 5.31 16.44
CA GLY A 191 -5.32 6.66 16.27
C GLY A 191 -4.68 6.83 14.90
N ALA A 192 -4.13 8.02 14.65
CA ALA A 192 -3.20 8.20 13.54
C ALA A 192 -1.95 7.35 13.81
N GLY A 193 -1.47 6.70 12.76
CA GLY A 193 -0.35 5.78 12.82
C GLY A 193 0.08 5.35 11.43
N GLY A 194 1.23 4.71 11.36
CA GLY A 194 1.80 4.24 10.11
C GLY A 194 2.63 2.99 10.33
N GLU A 195 2.78 2.20 9.27
CA GLU A 195 3.67 1.04 9.22
C GLU A 195 4.47 1.12 7.92
N GLU A 196 5.78 0.91 8.03
CA GLU A 196 6.71 0.93 6.91
C GLU A 196 7.59 -0.32 6.92
N ILE A 197 7.87 -0.86 5.73
CA ILE A 197 8.88 -1.91 5.54
C ILE A 197 10.18 -1.24 5.10
N VAL A 198 11.19 -1.31 5.97
CA VAL A 198 12.47 -0.63 5.83
C VAL A 198 13.64 -1.60 6.01
N GLY A 199 14.85 -1.19 5.65
CA GLY A 199 16.04 -2.01 5.84
C GLY A 199 16.60 -1.90 7.27
N LEU A 200 17.51 -2.82 7.60
CA LEU A 200 18.28 -2.76 8.84
C LEU A 200 19.15 -1.50 8.90
N LEU A 201 19.41 -1.04 10.12
CA LEU A 201 20.48 -0.09 10.42
C LEU A 201 21.86 -0.75 10.29
N PRO A 202 22.96 0.03 10.24
CA PRO A 202 24.31 -0.52 10.07
C PRO A 202 24.75 -1.49 11.17
N ASP A 203 24.19 -1.36 12.37
CA ASP A 203 24.41 -2.26 13.51
C ASP A 203 23.54 -3.53 13.47
N GLY A 204 22.70 -3.67 12.44
CA GLY A 204 21.79 -4.81 12.26
C GLY A 204 20.47 -4.70 13.03
N THR A 205 20.20 -3.57 13.69
CA THR A 205 18.96 -3.31 14.43
C THR A 205 17.87 -2.69 13.56
N CYS A 206 16.63 -2.69 14.05
CA CYS A 206 15.50 -2.04 13.36
C CYS A 206 15.28 -0.59 13.80
N LEU A 207 15.60 -0.25 15.04
CA LEU A 207 15.45 1.07 15.63
C LEU A 207 16.71 1.41 16.42
N PRO A 208 17.11 2.69 16.48
CA PRO A 208 18.16 3.11 17.38
C PRO A 208 17.70 2.96 18.84
N ASP A 209 18.65 2.60 19.70
CA ASP A 209 18.46 2.39 21.14
C ASP A 209 18.03 3.64 21.92
#